data_AF-A0A8J3KP09-F1
#
_entry.id   AF-A0A8J3KP09-F1
#
_cell.length_a   1.000
_cell.length_b   1.000
_cell.length_c   1.000
_cell.angle_alpha   90.00
_cell.angle_beta   90.00
_cell.angle_gamma   90.00
#
_symmetry.space_group_name_H-M   'P 1'
#
loop_
_entity.id
_entity.type
_entity.pdbx_description
1 polymer ?
#
loop_
_entity_poly.entity_id
_entity_poly.type
_entity_poly.pdbx_seq_one_letter_code
_entity_poly.pdbx_strand_id
1 'polypeptide(L)'
;MREILSLYRGHDFLPTTMQLATIPTIPVGGGVPDAGKIVHLHYTAVFGQWWITELEQNVMIAFGFTRLATGTDLRWGYIPLEELEAAMDPEGNIVDRDLRWQPTPAADILAAPSTARRP
;
A
#
# COMPACT_ATOMS: atom_id res chain seq x y z
N MET A 1 -15.04 -13.39 -5.80
CA MET A 1 -14.52 -12.04 -6.09
C MET A 1 -13.00 -12.01 -6.10
N ARG A 2 -12.29 -12.34 -5.00
CA ARG A 2 -10.81 -12.35 -4.95
C ARG A 2 -10.15 -13.14 -6.09
N GLU A 3 -10.62 -14.35 -6.37
CA GLU A 3 -10.08 -15.19 -7.46
C GLU A 3 -10.21 -14.54 -8.85
N ILE A 4 -11.33 -13.84 -9.12
CA ILE A 4 -11.55 -13.11 -10.38
C ILE A 4 -10.60 -11.90 -10.47
N LEU A 5 -10.44 -11.15 -9.38
CA LEU A 5 -9.54 -10.00 -9.35
C LEU A 5 -8.07 -10.42 -9.48
N SER A 6 -7.68 -11.56 -8.90
CA SER A 6 -6.34 -12.14 -9.06
C SER A 6 -6.05 -12.48 -10.53
N LEU A 7 -7.00 -13.12 -11.23
CA LEU A 7 -6.87 -13.39 -12.67
C LEU A 7 -6.73 -12.10 -13.49
N TYR A 8 -7.44 -11.03 -13.11
CA TYR A 8 -7.35 -9.74 -13.79
C TYR A 8 -6.00 -9.06 -13.59
N ARG A 9 -5.39 -9.16 -12.40
CA ARG A 9 -4.04 -8.61 -12.10
C ARG A 9 -2.93 -9.42 -12.77
N GLY A 10 -3.09 -10.74 -12.86
CA GLY A 10 -2.05 -11.65 -13.34
C GLY A 10 -0.96 -11.95 -12.30
N HIS A 11 -1.17 -11.56 -11.04
CA HIS A 11 -0.30 -11.90 -9.91
C HIS A 11 -1.05 -11.82 -8.57
N ASP A 12 -0.42 -12.36 -7.53
CA ASP A 12 -0.93 -12.26 -6.17
C ASP A 12 -0.93 -10.81 -5.66
N PHE A 13 -2.07 -10.41 -5.09
CA PHE A 13 -2.22 -9.09 -4.46
C PHE A 13 -1.35 -8.97 -3.22
N LEU A 14 -1.27 -10.03 -2.42
CA LEU A 14 -0.43 -10.10 -1.23
C LEU A 14 1.04 -10.31 -1.63
N PRO A 15 1.99 -9.79 -0.83
CA PRO A 15 3.40 -10.07 -1.05
C PRO A 15 3.72 -11.52 -0.75
N THR A 16 4.83 -12.01 -1.32
CA THR A 16 5.35 -13.34 -1.03
C THR A 16 5.75 -13.47 0.45
N THR A 17 5.80 -14.70 0.98
CA THR A 17 6.27 -14.95 2.36
C THR A 17 7.66 -14.37 2.61
N MET A 18 8.55 -14.39 1.62
CA MET A 18 9.87 -13.78 1.73
C MET A 18 9.80 -12.25 1.84
N GLN A 19 8.95 -11.60 1.05
CA GLN A 19 8.74 -10.15 1.16
C GLN A 19 8.12 -9.80 2.51
N LEU A 20 7.09 -10.54 2.94
CA LEU A 20 6.43 -10.37 4.24
C LEU A 20 7.43 -10.40 5.40
N ALA A 21 8.37 -11.36 5.40
CA ALA A 21 9.40 -11.48 6.44
C ALA A 21 10.33 -10.26 6.57
N THR A 22 10.39 -9.38 5.56
CA THR A 22 11.18 -8.15 5.59
C THR A 22 10.41 -6.93 6.12
N ILE A 23 9.08 -7.04 6.26
CA ILE A 23 8.22 -5.92 6.66
C ILE A 23 8.13 -5.92 8.19
N PRO A 24 8.45 -4.80 8.86
CA PRO A 24 8.28 -4.68 10.29
C PRO A 24 6.82 -4.91 10.71
N THR A 25 6.61 -5.59 11.84
CA THR A 25 5.28 -5.63 12.45
C THR A 25 4.93 -4.27 13.10
N ILE A 26 3.65 -4.03 13.29
CA ILE A 26 3.15 -2.81 13.94
C ILE A 26 3.50 -2.88 15.44
N PRO A 27 4.14 -1.87 16.03
CA PRO A 27 4.52 -1.87 17.44
C PRO A 27 3.33 -2.01 18.40
N VAL A 28 3.60 -2.55 19.59
CA VAL A 28 2.63 -2.57 20.70
C VAL A 28 2.37 -1.12 21.14
N GLY A 29 1.20 -0.59 20.79
CA GLY A 29 0.86 0.84 20.91
C GLY A 29 0.33 1.45 19.60
N GLY A 30 0.47 0.72 18.49
CA GLY A 30 -0.03 1.12 17.19
C GLY A 30 1.02 1.77 16.30
N GLY A 31 0.63 1.99 15.04
CA GLY A 31 1.47 2.66 14.06
C GLY A 31 1.59 4.16 14.34
N VAL A 32 2.82 4.67 14.35
CA VAL A 32 3.11 6.09 14.51
C VAL A 32 3.53 6.70 13.16
N PRO A 33 2.92 7.81 12.70
CA PRO A 33 3.39 8.55 11.52
C PRO A 33 4.84 9.01 11.70
N ASP A 34 5.73 8.57 10.83
CA ASP A 34 7.14 8.96 10.88
C ASP A 34 7.78 8.89 9.48
N ALA A 35 8.39 10.00 9.07
CA ALA A 35 9.08 10.13 7.78
C ALA A 35 10.37 9.28 7.71
N GLY A 36 10.94 8.89 8.86
CA GLY A 36 12.11 8.01 8.94
C GLY A 36 11.81 6.53 8.62
N LYS A 37 10.53 6.15 8.50
CA LYS A 37 10.14 4.76 8.17
C LYS A 37 10.50 4.40 6.74
N ILE A 38 10.70 3.10 6.50
CA ILE A 38 10.88 2.54 5.17
C ILE A 38 9.52 2.06 4.65
N VAL A 39 9.20 2.40 3.41
CA VAL A 39 8.04 1.88 2.69
C VAL A 39 8.45 0.59 1.98
N HIS A 40 7.87 -0.53 2.41
CA HIS A 40 8.18 -1.86 1.91
C HIS A 40 7.28 -2.30 0.75
N LEU A 41 6.05 -1.80 0.69
CA LEU A 41 5.10 -2.11 -0.39
C LEU A 41 4.45 -0.83 -0.89
N HIS A 42 4.07 -0.86 -2.17
CA HIS A 42 3.27 0.17 -2.80
C HIS A 42 2.13 -0.47 -3.59
N TYR A 43 0.95 0.08 -3.40
CA TYR A 43 -0.26 -0.29 -4.10
C TYR A 43 -0.83 0.94 -4.81
N THR A 44 -1.38 0.73 -6.00
CA THR A 44 -1.88 1.80 -6.86
C THR A 44 -3.19 1.45 -7.51
N ALA A 45 -4.03 2.46 -7.69
CA ALA A 45 -5.21 2.43 -8.54
C ALA A 45 -5.38 3.80 -9.19
N VAL A 46 -6.32 3.92 -10.11
CA VAL A 46 -6.71 5.23 -10.67
C VAL A 46 -7.18 6.19 -9.57
N PHE A 47 -7.85 5.67 -8.54
CA PHE A 47 -8.44 6.44 -7.46
C PHE A 47 -7.52 6.65 -6.24
N GLY A 48 -6.32 6.10 -6.22
CA GLY A 48 -5.42 6.30 -5.08
C GLY A 48 -4.11 5.53 -5.11
N GLN A 49 -3.29 5.82 -4.11
CA GLN A 49 -2.02 5.15 -3.85
C GLN A 49 -1.90 4.87 -2.36
N TRP A 50 -1.28 3.74 -2.01
CA TRP A 50 -1.07 3.29 -0.64
C TRP A 50 0.36 2.79 -0.49
N TRP A 51 1.06 3.31 0.51
CA TRP A 51 2.44 2.98 0.84
C TRP A 51 2.48 2.33 2.21
N ILE A 52 3.01 1.11 2.30
CA ILE A 52 2.99 0.30 3.52
C ILE A 52 4.37 0.33 4.17
N THR A 53 4.41 0.72 5.44
CA THR A 53 5.66 0.71 6.24
C THR A 53 5.70 -0.47 7.21
N GLU A 54 4.56 -0.87 7.76
CA GLU A 54 4.45 -1.92 8.77
C GLU A 54 3.25 -2.82 8.45
N LEU A 55 3.31 -4.10 8.87
CA LEU A 55 2.25 -5.07 8.60
C LEU A 55 2.12 -6.09 9.73
N GLU A 56 0.93 -6.17 10.32
CA GLU A 56 0.56 -7.28 11.20
C GLU A 56 0.07 -8.47 10.34
N GLN A 57 0.94 -9.46 10.20
CA GLN A 57 0.74 -10.58 9.27
C GLN A 57 -0.39 -11.53 9.67
N ASN A 58 -0.73 -11.62 10.97
CA ASN A 58 -1.78 -12.54 11.41
C ASN A 58 -3.18 -12.11 10.99
N VAL A 59 -3.40 -10.80 10.87
CA VAL A 59 -4.70 -10.21 10.50
C VAL A 59 -4.65 -9.41 9.20
N MET A 60 -3.50 -9.37 8.54
CA MET A 60 -3.26 -8.65 7.28
C MET A 60 -3.69 -7.17 7.33
N ILE A 61 -3.42 -6.53 8.47
CA ILE A 61 -3.62 -5.09 8.66
C ILE A 61 -2.26 -4.41 8.58
N ALA A 62 -2.15 -3.49 7.61
CA ALA A 62 -0.96 -2.67 7.44
C ALA A 62 -1.08 -1.33 8.17
N PHE A 63 0.06 -0.70 8.42
CA PHE A 63 0.16 0.72 8.72
C PHE A 63 1.07 1.40 7.69
N GLY A 64 0.68 2.62 7.31
CA GLY A 64 1.37 3.38 6.29
C GLY A 64 0.62 4.65 5.96
N PHE A 65 0.71 5.10 4.72
CA PHE A 65 0.01 6.31 4.29
C PHE A 65 -0.61 6.16 2.90
N THR A 66 -1.63 6.98 2.64
CA THR A 66 -2.37 6.98 1.38
C THR A 66 -2.49 8.38 0.81
N ARG A 67 -2.58 8.45 -0.53
CA ARG A 67 -2.99 9.63 -1.29
C ARG A 67 -4.14 9.20 -2.18
N LEU A 68 -5.34 9.71 -1.93
CA LEU A 68 -6.51 9.46 -2.79
C LEU A 68 -6.55 10.48 -3.93
N ALA A 69 -7.08 10.10 -5.09
CA ALA A 69 -7.11 10.97 -6.27
C ALA A 69 -7.95 12.24 -6.06
N THR A 70 -8.96 12.20 -5.18
CA THR A 70 -9.83 13.34 -4.86
C THR A 70 -9.26 14.28 -3.81
N GLY A 71 -8.07 13.99 -3.26
CA GLY A 71 -7.43 14.80 -2.23
C GLY A 71 -5.96 15.06 -2.51
N THR A 72 -5.43 16.14 -1.95
CA THR A 72 -3.99 16.47 -2.04
C THR A 72 -3.18 15.89 -0.89
N ASP A 73 -3.85 15.54 0.21
CA ASP A 73 -3.19 15.25 1.46
C ASP A 73 -2.80 13.77 1.57
N LEU A 74 -1.56 13.57 1.99
CA LEU A 74 -1.07 12.27 2.41
C LEU A 74 -1.59 12.00 3.82
N ARG A 75 -2.28 10.88 4.01
CA ARG A 75 -2.88 10.51 5.29
C ARG A 75 -2.27 9.22 5.79
N TRP A 76 -1.66 9.28 6.97
CA TRP A 76 -1.20 8.09 7.68
C TRP A 76 -2.39 7.37 8.32
N GLY A 77 -2.33 6.05 8.36
CA GLY A 77 -3.39 5.25 8.96
C GLY A 77 -3.21 3.75 8.73
N TYR A 78 -4.17 3.01 9.28
CA TYR A 78 -4.28 1.58 9.06
C TYR A 78 -4.92 1.28 7.71
N ILE A 79 -4.43 0.23 7.06
CA ILE A 79 -4.85 -0.19 5.72
C ILE A 79 -5.13 -1.70 5.80
N PRO A 80 -6.41 -2.10 5.92
CA PRO A 80 -6.78 -3.52 5.85
C PRO A 80 -6.50 -4.03 4.42
N LEU A 81 -5.50 -4.91 4.25
CA LEU A 81 -5.09 -5.34 2.91
C LEU A 81 -6.18 -6.15 2.22
N GLU A 82 -7.02 -6.84 2.98
CA GLU A 82 -8.17 -7.57 2.46
C GLU A 82 -9.25 -6.66 1.85
N GLU A 83 -9.51 -5.50 2.46
CA GLU A 83 -10.43 -4.51 1.91
C GLU A 83 -9.81 -3.82 0.70
N LEU A 84 -8.51 -3.54 0.75
CA LEU A 84 -7.78 -2.95 -0.36
C LEU A 84 -7.74 -3.88 -1.58
N GLU A 85 -7.61 -5.19 -1.37
CA GLU A 85 -7.66 -6.20 -2.44
C GLU A 85 -9.01 -6.20 -3.15
N ALA A 86 -10.10 -5.99 -2.41
CA ALA A 86 -11.46 -5.98 -2.93
C ALA A 86 -11.88 -4.60 -3.49
N ALA A 87 -11.09 -3.55 -3.26
CA ALA A 87 -11.43 -2.20 -3.66
C ALA A 87 -11.44 -2.05 -5.18
N MET A 88 -12.55 -1.52 -5.68
CA MET A 88 -12.83 -1.30 -7.09
C MET A 88 -13.72 -0.06 -7.24
N ASP A 89 -13.44 0.80 -8.21
CA ASP A 89 -14.30 1.94 -8.53
C ASP A 89 -15.50 1.52 -9.41
N PRO A 90 -16.51 2.39 -9.62
CA PRO A 90 -17.67 2.08 -10.45
C PRO A 90 -17.33 1.70 -11.91
N GLU A 91 -16.17 2.14 -12.41
CA GLU A 91 -15.66 1.85 -13.74
C GLU A 91 -14.92 0.51 -13.82
N GLY A 92 -14.75 -0.20 -12.70
CA GLY A 92 -14.08 -1.50 -12.64
C GLY A 92 -12.56 -1.41 -12.51
N ASN A 93 -11.99 -0.24 -12.24
CA ASN A 93 -10.56 -0.13 -11.94
C ASN A 93 -10.30 -0.67 -10.54
N ILE A 94 -9.28 -1.51 -10.42
CA ILE A 94 -8.93 -2.22 -9.19
C ILE A 94 -7.62 -1.69 -8.62
N VAL A 95 -7.38 -1.95 -7.33
CA VAL A 95 -6.05 -1.74 -6.74
C VAL A 95 -5.10 -2.85 -7.17
N ASP A 96 -3.90 -2.46 -7.58
CA ASP A 96 -2.82 -3.34 -7.96
C ASP A 96 -1.55 -3.12 -7.12
N ARG A 97 -0.69 -4.13 -7.03
CA ARG A 97 0.57 -4.06 -6.28
C ARG A 97 1.74 -3.79 -7.21
N ASP A 98 2.55 -2.78 -6.90
CA ASP A 98 3.79 -2.54 -7.65
C ASP A 98 4.83 -3.64 -7.34
N LEU A 99 4.98 -4.57 -8.30
CA LEU A 99 5.93 -5.68 -8.19
C LEU A 99 7.40 -5.25 -8.33
N ARG A 100 7.66 -4.03 -8.82
CA ARG A 100 9.01 -3.47 -8.99
C ARG A 100 9.39 -2.53 -7.85
N TRP A 101 8.49 -2.31 -6.89
CA TRP A 101 8.75 -1.48 -5.74
C TRP A 101 9.99 -1.97 -4.98
N GLN A 102 10.88 -1.02 -4.68
CA GLN A 102 12.03 -1.25 -3.83
C GLN A 102 11.83 -0.52 -2.50
N PRO A 103 12.25 -1.10 -1.37
CA PRO A 103 12.19 -0.43 -0.08
C PRO A 103 12.73 1.00 -0.16
N THR A 104 11.88 1.99 0.09
CA THR A 104 12.16 3.42 -0.14
C THR A 104 11.84 4.20 1.14
N PRO A 105 12.67 5.16 1.58
CA PRO A 105 12.35 6.03 2.71
C PRO A 105 11.00 6.75 2.52
N ALA A 106 10.17 6.79 3.56
CA ALA A 106 8.90 7.51 3.52
C ALA A 106 9.13 9.00 3.23
N ALA A 107 10.19 9.60 3.80
CA ALA A 107 10.59 10.98 3.52
C ALA A 107 10.69 11.31 2.02
N ASP A 108 11.25 10.41 1.21
CA ASP A 108 11.43 10.63 -0.24
C ASP A 108 10.08 10.72 -0.97
N ILE A 109 9.08 9.99 -0.49
CA ILE A 109 7.72 9.95 -1.07
C ILE A 109 6.90 11.14 -0.57
N LEU A 110 7.02 11.48 0.72
CA LEU A 110 6.34 12.61 1.34
C LEU A 110 6.82 13.95 0.76
N ALA A 111 8.11 14.05 0.40
CA ALA A 111 8.69 15.23 -0.22
C ALA A 111 8.40 15.34 -1.73
N ALA A 112 7.97 14.25 -2.38
CA ALA A 112 7.71 14.26 -3.81
C ALA A 112 6.46 15.12 -4.15
N PRO A 113 6.56 16.03 -5.14
CA PRO A 113 5.42 16.82 -5.57
C PRO A 113 4.27 15.92 -6.04
N SER A 114 3.03 16.39 -5.91
CA SER A 114 1.80 15.64 -6.18
C SER A 114 1.65 15.08 -7.60
N THR A 115 2.55 15.44 -8.52
CA THR A 115 2.48 15.14 -9.95
C THR A 115 3.27 13.92 -10.41
N ALA A 116 4.08 13.27 -9.56
CA ALA A 116 4.88 12.13 -10.00
C ALA A 116 4.07 10.83 -9.98
N ARG A 117 3.37 10.53 -11.09
CA ARG A 117 3.24 9.12 -11.51
C ARG A 117 4.68 8.63 -11.76
N ARG A 118 5.23 7.80 -10.88
CA ARG A 118 6.45 7.08 -11.23
C ARG A 118 6.12 6.17 -12.42
N PRO A 119 6.92 6.21 -13.51
CA PRO A 119 6.68 5.44 -14.73
C PRO A 119 6.84 3.94 -14.51
#